data_AF-A0A0K8USA2-F1
#
_entry.id   AF-A0A0K8USA2-F1
#
_cell.length_a   1.000
_cell.length_b   1.000
_cell.length_c   1.000
_cell.angle_alpha   90.00
_cell.angle_beta   90.00
_cell.angle_gamma   90.00
#
_symmetry.space_group_name_H-M   'P 1'
#
loop_
_entity.id
_entity.type
_entity.pdbx_description
1 polymer ?
#
loop_
_entity_poly.entity_id
_entity_poly.type
_entity_poly.pdbx_seq_one_letter_code
_entity_poly.pdbx_strand_id
1 'polypeptide(L)'
;MFSDMHAWTSSNDLSVEGTYMSLNSGRPMLYTFWGQNEPNNAGDAEDCVQVALSNDIFVMNDNNCVKPLQVICEKRSPLNARNSATKSNCVNVTEECGFTKLVEVFLQSANILNCRA
;
A
#
# COMPACT_ATOMS: atom_id res chain seq x y z
N MET A 1 -7.46 -27.45 13.33
CA MET A 1 -8.48 -26.68 12.60
C MET A 1 -7.99 -25.25 12.59
N PHE A 2 -7.10 -24.93 11.64
CA PHE A 2 -6.65 -23.55 11.48
C PHE A 2 -7.77 -22.80 10.78
N SER A 3 -8.19 -21.69 11.39
CA SER A 3 -9.19 -20.76 10.85
C SER A 3 -8.80 -20.35 9.44
N ASP A 4 -9.77 -20.26 8.53
CA ASP A 4 -9.62 -19.55 7.25
C ASP A 4 -9.08 -18.14 7.54
N MET A 5 -7.79 -17.92 7.29
CA MET A 5 -7.13 -16.66 7.57
C MET A 5 -7.29 -15.77 6.34
N HIS A 6 -7.99 -14.65 6.52
CA HIS A 6 -8.13 -13.60 5.53
C HIS A 6 -7.69 -12.27 6.12
N ALA A 7 -6.79 -11.58 5.44
CA ALA A 7 -6.33 -10.28 5.88
C ALA A 7 -6.07 -9.33 4.72
N TRP A 8 -6.48 -8.08 4.87
CA TRP A 8 -6.20 -7.01 3.95
C TRP A 8 -4.72 -6.66 3.91
N THR A 9 -4.25 -6.37 2.71
CA THR A 9 -2.97 -5.70 2.47
C THR A 9 -3.19 -4.19 2.25
N SER A 10 -2.13 -3.45 1.91
CA SER A 10 -2.27 -2.04 1.51
C SER A 10 -2.61 -1.85 0.01
N SER A 11 -2.65 -2.91 -0.79
CA SER A 11 -2.79 -2.81 -2.24
C SER A 11 -4.26 -2.75 -2.66
N ASN A 12 -4.54 -1.92 -3.67
CA ASN A 12 -5.88 -1.67 -4.21
C ASN A 12 -5.76 -1.12 -5.64
N ASP A 13 -6.80 -1.22 -6.44
CA ASP A 13 -6.90 -0.62 -7.78
C ASP A 13 -8.08 0.37 -7.92
N LEU A 14 -8.57 0.90 -6.79
CA LEU A 14 -9.64 1.92 -6.68
C LEU A 14 -9.53 3.11 -7.64
N SER A 15 -8.33 3.43 -8.13
CA SER A 15 -8.11 4.54 -9.06
C SER A 15 -8.30 4.14 -10.53
N VAL A 16 -7.78 2.98 -10.92
CA VAL A 16 -7.77 2.49 -12.30
C VAL A 16 -7.79 0.96 -12.22
N GLU A 17 -8.90 0.37 -12.66
CA GLU A 17 -9.12 -1.07 -12.73
C GLU A 17 -7.90 -1.81 -13.32
N GLY A 18 -7.44 -2.87 -12.64
CA GLY A 18 -6.29 -3.67 -13.03
C GLY A 18 -4.93 -3.02 -12.75
N THR A 19 -4.90 -1.81 -12.20
CA THR A 19 -3.67 -1.10 -11.80
C THR A 19 -3.56 -1.00 -10.28
N TYR A 20 -2.96 -2.03 -9.68
CA TYR A 20 -2.82 -2.12 -8.21
C TYR A 20 -1.71 -1.21 -7.66
N MET A 21 -2.11 -0.33 -6.74
CA MET A 21 -1.28 0.65 -6.07
C MET A 21 -1.34 0.46 -4.55
N SER A 22 -0.26 0.78 -3.85
CA SER A 22 -0.22 0.77 -2.39
C SER A 22 -0.83 2.05 -1.81
N LEU A 23 -1.84 1.92 -0.94
CA LEU A 23 -2.43 3.03 -0.18
C LEU A 23 -1.39 3.78 0.66
N ASN A 24 -0.39 3.07 1.20
CA ASN A 24 0.60 3.65 2.10
C ASN A 24 1.69 4.44 1.37
N SER A 25 2.07 3.99 0.17
CA SER A 25 3.26 4.53 -0.52
C SER A 25 2.98 5.16 -1.88
N GLY A 26 1.79 4.97 -2.43
CA GLY A 26 1.45 5.39 -3.80
C GLY A 26 2.27 4.68 -4.88
N ARG A 27 2.92 3.56 -4.56
CA ARG A 27 3.74 2.79 -5.49
C ARG A 27 2.97 1.62 -6.07
N PRO A 28 3.29 1.19 -7.31
CA PRO A 28 2.67 0.02 -7.91
C PRO A 28 3.02 -1.26 -7.14
N MET A 29 2.10 -2.22 -7.14
CA MET A 29 2.33 -3.54 -6.60
C MET A 29 3.34 -4.29 -7.49
N LEU A 30 4.50 -4.65 -6.92
CA LEU A 30 5.58 -5.31 -7.67
C LEU A 30 5.53 -6.83 -7.61
N TYR A 31 4.85 -7.38 -6.62
CA TYR A 31 4.74 -8.82 -6.40
C TYR A 31 3.28 -9.20 -6.29
N THR A 32 2.92 -10.26 -7.01
CA THR A 32 1.59 -10.85 -7.05
C THR A 32 1.73 -12.36 -6.84
N PHE A 33 0.80 -12.92 -6.08
CA PHE A 33 0.65 -14.37 -5.97
C PHE A 33 -0.83 -14.70 -5.88
N TRP A 34 -1.53 -14.43 -6.98
CA TRP A 34 -2.96 -14.56 -7.10
C TRP A 34 -3.43 -16.00 -6.89
N GLY A 35 -4.60 -16.14 -6.29
CA GLY A 35 -5.35 -17.38 -6.24
C GLY A 35 -5.74 -17.83 -7.64
N GLN A 36 -6.24 -19.06 -7.73
CA GLN A 36 -6.74 -19.57 -9.01
C GLN A 36 -7.90 -18.70 -9.50
N ASN A 37 -7.77 -18.19 -10.73
CA ASN A 37 -8.69 -17.27 -11.41
C ASN A 37 -8.68 -15.82 -10.89
N GLU A 38 -7.78 -15.46 -9.97
CA GLU A 38 -7.66 -14.08 -9.48
C GLU A 38 -6.58 -13.28 -10.25
N PRO A 39 -6.70 -11.95 -10.31
CA PRO A 39 -7.85 -11.16 -9.87
C PRO A 39 -9.01 -11.25 -10.86
N ASN A 40 -10.24 -11.26 -10.36
CA ASN A 40 -11.43 -11.54 -11.18
C ASN A 40 -12.47 -10.42 -11.21
N ASN A 41 -12.31 -9.40 -10.38
CA ASN A 41 -13.24 -8.30 -10.15
C ASN A 41 -14.72 -8.76 -10.03
N ALA A 42 -15.02 -9.67 -9.11
CA ALA A 42 -16.33 -10.32 -9.08
C ALA A 42 -17.46 -9.31 -8.85
N GLY A 43 -18.35 -9.20 -9.83
CA GLY A 43 -19.48 -8.28 -9.77
C GLY A 43 -19.10 -6.81 -9.95
N ASP A 44 -17.94 -6.54 -10.57
CA ASP A 44 -17.40 -5.20 -10.84
C ASP A 44 -17.30 -4.35 -9.55
N ALA A 45 -16.86 -4.97 -8.45
CA ALA A 45 -16.89 -4.39 -7.11
C ALA A 45 -15.74 -4.83 -6.18
N GLU A 46 -14.66 -5.40 -6.72
CA GLU A 46 -13.55 -5.94 -5.94
C GLU A 46 -12.25 -5.17 -6.17
N ASP A 47 -12.07 -4.08 -5.41
CA ASP A 47 -10.91 -3.18 -5.63
C ASP A 47 -9.78 -3.31 -4.59
N CYS A 48 -9.92 -4.19 -3.58
CA CYS A 48 -8.98 -4.31 -2.46
C CYS A 48 -8.29 -5.67 -2.42
N VAL A 49 -6.98 -5.69 -2.20
CA VAL A 49 -6.22 -6.95 -2.20
C VAL A 49 -6.16 -7.55 -0.79
N GLN A 50 -6.75 -8.73 -0.62
CA GLN A 50 -6.56 -9.58 0.55
C GLN A 50 -5.52 -10.67 0.29
N VAL A 51 -4.94 -11.17 1.37
CA VAL A 51 -4.26 -12.46 1.43
C VAL A 51 -5.18 -13.46 2.13
N ALA A 52 -5.37 -14.63 1.53
CA ALA A 52 -6.20 -15.72 2.02
C ALA A 52 -5.38 -17.01 2.14
N LEU A 53 -5.61 -17.81 3.18
CA LEU A 53 -5.05 -19.16 3.29
C LEU A 53 -5.90 -20.13 2.46
N SER A 54 -5.29 -20.78 1.46
CA SER A 54 -5.93 -21.79 0.61
C SER A 54 -4.98 -22.97 0.44
N ASN A 55 -5.43 -24.19 0.78
CA ASN A 55 -4.63 -25.42 0.71
C ASN A 55 -3.22 -25.27 1.33
N ASP A 56 -3.17 -24.72 2.56
CA ASP A 56 -1.93 -24.45 3.32
C ASP A 56 -0.95 -23.45 2.66
N ILE A 57 -1.40 -22.70 1.65
CA ILE A 57 -0.60 -21.66 0.97
C ILE A 57 -1.35 -20.33 1.04
N PHE A 58 -0.61 -19.24 1.27
CA PHE A 58 -1.17 -17.89 1.19
C PHE A 58 -1.23 -17.42 -0.25
N VAL A 59 -2.44 -17.08 -0.72
CA VAL A 59 -2.72 -16.55 -2.05
C VAL A 59 -3.42 -15.20 -1.95
N MET A 60 -3.37 -14.42 -3.02
CA MET A 60 -4.00 -13.11 -3.12
C MET A 60 -5.35 -13.19 -3.83
N ASN A 61 -6.26 -12.27 -3.49
CA ASN A 61 -7.58 -12.09 -4.10
C ASN A 61 -7.89 -10.60 -4.08
N ASP A 62 -8.29 -10.02 -5.19
CA ASP A 62 -9.04 -8.76 -5.17
C ASP A 62 -10.43 -9.07 -4.60
N ASN A 63 -10.88 -8.30 -3.63
CA ASN A 63 -12.13 -8.59 -2.92
C ASN A 63 -12.81 -7.27 -2.59
N ASN A 64 -14.12 -7.32 -2.37
CA ASN A 64 -14.89 -6.14 -2.05
C ASN A 64 -14.37 -5.49 -0.77
N CYS A 65 -13.89 -4.24 -0.90
CA CYS A 65 -13.25 -3.47 0.16
C CYS A 65 -14.10 -3.32 1.44
N VAL A 66 -15.42 -3.46 1.34
CA VAL A 66 -16.33 -3.28 2.50
C VAL A 66 -16.37 -4.50 3.42
N LYS A 67 -15.72 -5.61 3.05
CA LYS A 67 -15.73 -6.82 3.88
C LYS A 67 -14.94 -6.62 5.19
N PRO A 68 -15.50 -7.03 6.34
CA PRO A 68 -14.85 -6.87 7.63
C PRO A 68 -13.77 -7.94 7.85
N LEU A 69 -12.56 -7.70 7.36
CA LEU A 69 -11.39 -8.58 7.52
C LEU A 69 -10.33 -7.96 8.42
N GLN A 70 -9.40 -8.79 8.89
CA GLN A 70 -8.21 -8.33 9.61
C GLN A 70 -7.29 -7.55 8.66
N VAL A 71 -6.36 -6.76 9.19
CA VAL A 71 -5.41 -5.97 8.39
C VAL A 71 -3.98 -6.35 8.73
N ILE A 72 -3.11 -6.45 7.72
CA ILE A 72 -1.68 -6.61 7.91
C ILE A 72 -1.03 -5.22 7.88
N CYS A 73 -0.38 -4.84 8.98
CA CYS A 73 0.35 -3.58 9.08
C CYS A 73 1.85 -3.78 8.80
N GLU A 74 2.41 -2.96 7.91
CA GLU A 74 3.86 -2.86 7.73
C GLU A 74 4.40 -1.70 8.60
N LYS A 75 5.34 -1.99 9.49
CA LYS A 75 6.10 -0.96 10.21
C LYS A 75 7.54 -0.98 9.72
N ARG A 76 7.99 0.12 9.12
CA ARG A 76 9.41 0.30 8.85
C ARG A 76 10.14 0.47 10.19
N SER A 77 11.09 -0.42 10.46
CA SER A 77 12.03 -0.19 11.56
C SER A 77 12.76 1.13 11.31
N PRO A 78 12.87 2.01 12.32
CA PRO A 78 13.74 3.18 12.19
C PRO A 78 15.13 2.70 11.80
N LEU A 79 15.73 3.33 10.79
CA LEU A 79 17.10 3.04 10.35
C LEU A 79 18.13 3.15 11.51
N ASN A 80 17.73 3.72 12.64
CA ASN A 80 18.55 3.97 13.83
C ASN A 80 18.53 2.86 14.89
N ALA A 81 17.80 1.76 14.72
CA ALA A 81 17.81 0.65 15.70
C ALA A 81 19.07 -0.24 15.62
N ARG A 82 19.93 -0.08 14.60
CA ARG A 82 21.20 -0.84 14.48
C ARG A 82 22.42 -0.15 15.07
N ASN A 83 22.33 1.12 15.46
CA ASN A 83 23.45 1.86 16.07
C ASN A 83 22.98 2.64 17.31
N SER A 84 22.43 1.94 18.31
CA SER A 84 22.18 2.50 19.65
C SER A 84 23.47 2.76 20.46
N ALA A 85 24.61 2.99 19.78
CA ALA A 85 25.87 3.39 20.38
C ALA A 85 26.43 4.71 19.80
N THR A 86 25.67 5.41 18.94
CA THR A 86 25.98 6.79 18.61
C THR A 86 24.69 7.58 18.66
N LYS A 87 24.53 8.38 19.72
CA LYS A 87 23.53 9.46 19.81
C LYS A 87 23.49 10.20 18.47
N SER A 88 22.48 9.93 17.65
CA SER A 88 22.15 10.86 16.59
C SER A 88 21.58 12.08 17.31
N ASN A 89 22.32 13.18 17.28
CA ASN A 89 21.71 14.47 17.50
C ASN A 89 20.73 14.65 16.34
N CYS A 90 19.48 14.24 16.54
CA CYS A 90 18.38 14.76 15.76
C CYS A 90 18.39 16.27 16.00
N VAL A 91 19.10 17.00 15.13
CA VAL A 91 18.89 18.42 14.99
C VAL A 91 17.41 18.57 14.67
N ASN A 92 16.70 19.37 15.45
CA ASN A 92 15.30 19.72 15.19
C ASN A 92 15.22 20.35 13.79
N VAL A 93 15.05 19.52 12.76
CA VAL A 93 14.62 19.98 11.44
C VAL A 93 13.20 20.46 11.68
N THR A 94 13.05 21.77 11.71
CA THR A 94 11.77 22.44 11.89
C THR A 94 10.74 21.80 10.95
N GLU A 95 9.56 21.47 11.49
CA GLU A 95 8.47 20.79 10.76
C GLU A 95 8.09 21.47 9.43
N GLU A 96 8.48 22.73 9.26
CA GLU A 96 8.33 23.52 8.04
C GLU A 96 9.11 22.98 6.83
N CYS A 97 10.28 22.36 7.00
CA CYS A 97 11.09 21.93 5.85
C CYS A 97 10.46 20.73 5.10
N GLY A 98 9.83 19.82 5.84
CA GLY A 98 9.13 18.66 5.26
C GLY A 98 7.87 19.08 4.50
N PHE A 99 7.07 19.97 5.08
CA PHE A 99 5.86 20.48 4.45
C PHE A 99 6.19 21.34 3.22
N THR A 100 7.22 22.20 3.31
CA THR A 100 7.64 23.04 2.17
C THR A 100 8.07 22.19 0.98
N LYS A 101 8.85 21.12 1.19
CA LYS A 101 9.23 20.20 0.09
C LYS A 101 8.03 19.46 -0.50
N LEU A 102 7.06 19.06 0.32
CA LEU A 102 5.84 18.42 -0.18
C LEU A 102 5.00 19.39 -1.02
N VAL A 103 4.86 20.65 -0.59
CA VAL A 103 4.16 21.70 -1.34
C VAL A 103 4.90 22.02 -2.64
N GLU A 104 6.23 22.12 -2.63
CA GLU A 104 7.03 22.33 -3.85
C GLU A 104 6.86 21.20 -4.86
N VAL A 105 6.92 19.94 -4.41
CA VAL A 105 6.71 18.77 -5.27
C VAL A 105 5.29 18.75 -5.84
N PHE A 106 4.28 19.12 -5.04
CA PHE A 106 2.88 19.19 -5.46
C PHE A 106 2.65 20.31 -6.49
N LEU A 107 3.24 21.49 -6.30
CA LEU A 107 3.15 22.59 -7.26
C LEU A 107 3.88 22.26 -8.57
N GLN A 108 4.98 21.51 -8.52
CA GLN A 108 5.69 21.03 -9.70
C GLN A 108 4.90 19.93 -10.44
N SER A 109 4.19 19.06 -9.75
CA SER A 109 3.33 18.05 -10.37
C SER A 109 2.03 18.63 -10.94
N ALA A 110 1.53 19.74 -10.40
CA ALA A 110 0.40 20.47 -10.97
C ALA A 110 0.70 21.01 -12.39
N ASN A 111 1.96 21.32 -12.70
CA ASN A 111 2.37 21.66 -14.08
C ASN A 111 2.37 20.46 -15.04
N ILE A 112 2.44 19.23 -14.53
CA ILE A 112 2.37 17.99 -15.33
C ILE A 112 0.92 17.65 -15.69
N LEU A 113 -0.05 18.11 -14.88
CA LEU A 113 -1.49 17.97 -15.14
C LEU A 113 -2.07 19.02 -16.11
N ASN A 114 -1.24 19.98 -16.55
CA ASN A 114 -1.63 20.96 -17.56
C ASN A 114 -1.39 20.40 -18.97
N CYS A 115 -2.10 19.32 -19.32
CA CYS A 115 -2.19 18.86 -20.70
C CYS A 115 -2.96 19.94 -21.50
N ARG A 116 -2.22 20.80 -22.20
CA ARG A 116 -2.81 21.65 -23.24
C ARG A 116 -3.22 20.75 -24.40
N ALA A 117 -4.49 20.83 -24.77
CA ALA A 117 -5.07 20.15 -25.94
C ALA A 117 -4.35 20.52 -27.24
#